data_AF-A0A0S2JC01-F1
#
_entry.id   AF-A0A0S2JC01-F1
#
_cell.length_a   1.000
_cell.length_b   1.000
_cell.length_c   1.000
_cell.angle_alpha   90.00
_cell.angle_beta   90.00
_cell.angle_gamma   90.00
#
_symmetry.space_group_name_H-M   'P 1'
#
loop_
_entity.id
_entity.type
_entity.pdbx_description
1 polymer ?
#
loop_
_entity_poly.entity_id
_entity_poly.type
_entity_poly.pdbx_seq_one_letter_code
_entity_poly.pdbx_strand_id
1 'polypeptide(L)'
;MMTVKIFTFFTLLLFITSAIAMPKITVKHQRNVTGFAEVQVSNDTMVNLICHIAIDGHKIFFRLKAIESSHWFTATDVRFNHTHFSIWCDYLELHPKYQAE
;
A
#
# COMPACT_ATOMS: atom_id res chain seq x y z
N MET A 1 -10.33 -7.45 -47.04
CA MET A 1 -11.25 -7.14 -45.92
C MET A 1 -10.85 -7.84 -44.60
N MET A 2 -10.39 -9.10 -44.63
CA MET A 2 -10.00 -9.85 -43.42
C MET A 2 -8.72 -9.32 -42.74
N THR A 3 -7.72 -8.91 -43.52
CA THR A 3 -6.45 -8.34 -43.04
C THR A 3 -6.64 -7.03 -42.29
N VAL A 4 -7.57 -6.17 -42.75
CA VAL A 4 -7.91 -4.91 -42.07
C VAL A 4 -8.55 -5.20 -40.71
N LYS A 5 -9.49 -6.15 -40.64
CA LYS A 5 -10.15 -6.55 -39.39
C LYS A 5 -9.15 -7.07 -38.35
N ILE A 6 -8.21 -7.90 -38.79
CA ILE A 6 -7.12 -8.44 -37.96
C ILE A 6 -6.24 -7.29 -37.44
N PHE A 7 -5.88 -6.34 -38.31
CA PHE A 7 -5.06 -5.18 -37.93
C PHE A 7 -5.79 -4.26 -36.91
N THR A 8 -7.08 -4.00 -37.12
CA THR A 8 -7.91 -3.27 -36.13
C THR A 8 -8.04 -4.01 -34.81
N PHE A 9 -8.11 -5.34 -34.81
CA PHE A 9 -8.20 -6.13 -33.59
C PHE A 9 -6.90 -6.03 -32.76
N PHE A 10 -5.74 -6.18 -33.39
CA PHE A 10 -4.45 -6.05 -32.70
C PHE A 10 -4.17 -4.64 -32.20
N THR A 11 -4.56 -3.62 -32.95
CA THR A 11 -4.44 -2.23 -32.49
C THR A 11 -5.35 -1.95 -31.30
N LEU A 12 -6.60 -2.43 -31.31
CA LEU A 12 -7.50 -2.28 -30.17
C LEU A 12 -6.96 -2.99 -28.91
N LEU A 13 -6.37 -4.19 -29.06
CA LEU A 13 -5.82 -4.98 -27.96
C LEU A 13 -4.68 -4.26 -27.21
N LEU A 14 -3.87 -3.47 -27.93
CA LEU A 14 -2.75 -2.71 -27.34
C LEU A 14 -3.21 -1.55 -26.45
N PHE A 15 -4.41 -1.00 -26.67
CA PHE A 15 -4.94 0.12 -25.87
C PHE A 15 -5.64 -0.32 -24.58
N ILE A 16 -5.81 -1.62 -24.33
CA ILE A 16 -6.58 -2.13 -23.17
C ILE A 16 -5.69 -2.29 -21.92
N THR A 17 -4.36 -2.29 -22.08
CA THR A 17 -3.45 -2.57 -20.96
C THR A 17 -2.99 -1.30 -20.26
N SER A 18 -3.79 -0.80 -19.32
CA SER A 18 -3.33 0.12 -18.26
C SER A 18 -3.33 -0.63 -16.93
N ALA A 19 -2.17 -0.85 -16.33
CA ALA A 19 -2.05 -1.46 -15.00
C ALA A 19 -1.62 -0.40 -13.98
N ILE A 20 -2.48 -0.14 -12.99
CA ILE A 20 -2.10 0.62 -11.81
C ILE A 20 -1.42 -0.37 -10.86
N ALA A 21 -0.11 -0.24 -10.70
CA ALA A 21 0.66 -1.06 -9.78
C ALA A 21 0.66 -0.43 -8.38
N MET A 22 0.50 -1.24 -7.34
CA MET A 22 0.70 -0.78 -5.97
C MET A 22 2.17 -0.35 -5.76
N PRO A 23 2.42 0.64 -4.90
CA PRO A 23 3.78 1.04 -4.57
C PRO A 23 4.54 -0.10 -3.89
N LYS A 24 5.85 -0.16 -4.12
CA LYS A 24 6.71 -1.16 -3.49
C LYS A 24 6.90 -0.82 -2.00
N ILE A 25 6.35 -1.67 -1.14
CA ILE A 25 6.49 -1.57 0.31
C ILE A 25 7.00 -2.87 0.91
N THR A 26 7.71 -2.75 2.03
CA THR A 26 8.11 -3.88 2.86
C THR A 26 7.39 -3.80 4.20
N VAL A 27 6.68 -4.87 4.57
CA VAL A 27 5.95 -4.97 5.84
C VAL A 27 6.70 -5.90 6.78
N LYS A 28 7.01 -5.43 7.98
CA LYS A 28 7.61 -6.22 9.05
C LYS A 28 6.58 -6.42 10.17
N HIS A 29 6.42 -7.66 10.61
CA HIS A 29 5.61 -8.01 11.76
C HIS A 29 6.49 -8.59 12.85
N GLN A 30 6.22 -8.23 14.11
CA GLN A 30 6.84 -8.87 15.27
C GLN A 30 5.91 -8.82 16.48
N ARG A 31 6.40 -9.38 17.60
CA ARG A 31 5.85 -9.09 18.92
C ARG A 31 6.85 -8.25 19.71
N ASN A 32 6.36 -7.24 20.41
CA ASN A 32 7.20 -6.45 21.30
C ASN A 32 7.56 -7.24 22.58
N VAL A 33 8.37 -6.64 23.45
CA VAL A 33 8.83 -7.26 24.71
C VAL A 33 7.69 -7.62 25.68
N THR A 34 6.55 -6.94 25.57
CA THR A 34 5.34 -7.19 26.36
C THR A 34 4.39 -8.19 25.70
N GLY A 35 4.75 -8.71 24.51
CA GLY A 35 3.98 -9.71 23.78
C GLY A 35 2.87 -9.16 22.89
N PHE A 36 2.71 -7.85 22.74
CA PHE A 36 1.73 -7.30 21.78
C PHE A 36 2.24 -7.42 20.36
N ALA A 37 1.35 -7.74 19.42
CA ALA A 37 1.70 -7.75 18.01
C ALA A 37 1.91 -6.33 17.50
N GLU A 38 2.93 -6.12 16.68
CA GLU A 38 3.23 -4.83 16.07
C GLU A 38 3.66 -4.97 14.62
N VAL A 39 3.44 -3.90 13.86
CA VAL A 39 3.75 -3.82 12.44
C VAL A 39 4.51 -2.54 12.12
N GLN A 40 5.47 -2.63 11.21
CA GLN A 40 6.17 -1.50 10.61
C GLN A 40 6.10 -1.62 9.10
N VAL A 41 5.84 -0.49 8.42
CA VAL A 41 5.76 -0.42 6.97
C VAL A 41 6.92 0.44 6.47
N SER A 42 7.68 -0.08 5.52
CA SER A 42 8.77 0.63 4.87
C SER A 42 8.42 0.93 3.42
N ASN A 43 8.70 2.15 3.00
CA ASN A 43 8.52 2.59 1.62
C ASN A 43 9.82 2.37 0.85
N ASP A 44 9.79 1.44 -0.11
CA ASP A 44 10.96 1.13 -0.93
C ASP A 44 10.97 1.93 -2.25
N THR A 45 10.12 2.96 -2.35
CA THR A 45 10.03 3.86 -3.50
C THR A 45 10.64 5.22 -3.21
N MET A 46 10.97 5.95 -4.27
CA MET A 46 11.54 7.31 -4.22
C MET A 46 10.47 8.41 -4.08
N VAL A 47 9.22 8.05 -3.84
CA VAL A 47 8.09 8.99 -3.74
C VAL A 47 7.36 8.82 -2.42
N ASN A 48 6.72 9.89 -1.95
CA ASN A 48 5.92 9.83 -0.73
C ASN A 48 4.63 9.06 -0.98
N LEU A 49 4.25 8.24 -0.01
CA LEU A 49 3.03 7.43 -0.05
C LEU A 49 2.03 7.92 1.00
N ILE A 50 0.77 7.67 0.74
CA ILE A 50 -0.27 7.65 1.76
C ILE A 50 -0.53 6.19 2.13
N CYS A 51 -0.45 5.89 3.42
CA CYS A 51 -0.67 4.55 3.94
C CYS A 51 -1.78 4.55 4.98
N HIS A 52 -2.41 3.40 5.15
CA HIS A 52 -3.17 3.10 6.35
C HIS A 52 -2.87 1.70 6.87
N ILE A 53 -2.99 1.57 8.18
CA ILE A 53 -2.99 0.28 8.87
C ILE A 53 -4.35 0.16 9.55
N ALA A 54 -5.06 -0.92 9.25
CA ALA A 54 -6.23 -1.33 9.99
C ALA A 54 -5.84 -2.38 11.03
N ILE A 55 -6.09 -2.07 12.30
CA ILE A 55 -5.91 -2.94 13.46
C ILE A 55 -6.95 -2.54 14.52
N ASP A 56 -7.32 -3.46 15.40
CA ASP A 56 -8.24 -3.17 16.53
C ASP A 56 -9.58 -2.50 16.09
N GLY A 57 -10.06 -2.83 14.89
CA GLY A 57 -11.31 -2.29 14.34
C GLY A 57 -11.25 -0.85 13.80
N HIS A 58 -10.08 -0.20 13.77
CA HIS A 58 -9.92 1.17 13.26
C HIS A 58 -8.80 1.28 12.21
N LYS A 59 -8.86 2.34 11.39
CA LYS A 59 -7.86 2.64 10.36
C LYS A 59 -7.03 3.84 10.77
N ILE A 60 -5.72 3.67 10.86
CA ILE A 60 -4.76 4.73 11.16
C ILE A 60 -4.12 5.15 9.85
N PHE A 61 -4.39 6.38 9.41
CA PHE A 61 -3.80 6.96 8.19
C PHE A 61 -2.53 7.73 8.52
N PHE A 62 -1.51 7.60 7.67
CA PHE A 62 -0.25 8.31 7.83
C PHE A 62 0.45 8.49 6.48
N ARG A 63 1.24 9.56 6.35
CA ARG A 63 2.16 9.72 5.24
C ARG A 63 3.44 8.94 5.53
N LEU A 64 3.95 8.27 4.50
CA LEU A 64 5.21 7.54 4.58
C LEU A 64 6.16 8.14 3.54
N LYS A 65 7.25 8.75 4.00
CA LYS A 65 8.18 9.42 3.08
C LYS A 65 8.94 8.40 2.22
N ALA A 66 9.50 8.88 1.12
CA ALA A 66 10.38 8.11 0.26
C ALA A 66 11.53 7.46 1.06
N ILE A 67 11.80 6.17 0.83
CA ILE A 67 12.90 5.43 1.45
C ILE A 67 12.91 5.54 3.00
N GLU A 68 11.72 5.57 3.62
CA GLU A 68 11.56 5.66 5.07
C GLU A 68 10.70 4.52 5.62
N SER A 69 10.93 4.18 6.89
CA SER A 69 10.08 3.25 7.66
C SER A 69 9.17 4.02 8.60
N SER A 70 7.95 3.55 8.76
CA SER A 70 7.03 4.06 9.77
C SER A 70 7.55 3.78 11.18
N HIS A 71 6.96 4.44 12.17
CA HIS A 71 7.04 3.92 13.54
C HIS A 71 6.32 2.57 13.64
N TRP A 72 6.55 1.85 14.74
CA TRP A 72 5.83 0.61 15.04
C TRP A 72 4.40 0.92 15.46
N PHE A 73 3.43 0.30 14.79
CA PHE A 73 2.03 0.33 15.18
C PHE A 73 1.73 -0.93 15.98
N THR A 74 1.39 -0.76 17.24
CA THR A 74 1.15 -1.86 18.18
C THR A 74 -0.35 -2.08 18.35
N ALA A 75 -0.78 -3.34 18.33
CA ALA A 75 -2.16 -3.70 18.63
C ALA A 75 -2.50 -3.46 20.10
N THR A 76 -3.78 -3.20 20.40
CA THR A 76 -4.24 -2.94 21.77
C THR A 76 -4.43 -4.19 22.63
N ASP A 77 -4.46 -5.37 22.01
CA ASP A 77 -4.70 -6.64 22.70
C ASP A 77 -3.67 -7.71 22.28
N VAL A 78 -3.16 -8.47 23.26
CA VAL A 78 -2.15 -9.54 23.07
C VAL A 78 -2.65 -10.72 22.25
N ARG A 79 -3.96 -10.87 22.11
CA ARG A 79 -4.62 -11.90 21.29
C ARG A 79 -4.46 -11.63 19.79
N PHE A 80 -4.22 -10.38 19.40
CA PHE A 80 -3.92 -10.05 18.01
C PHE A 80 -2.57 -10.65 17.57
N ASN A 81 -2.45 -10.85 16.26
CA ASN A 81 -1.25 -11.38 15.62
C ASN A 81 -1.09 -10.74 14.23
N HIS A 82 -0.06 -11.14 13.49
CA HIS A 82 0.27 -10.58 12.17
C HIS A 82 -0.90 -10.62 11.15
N THR A 83 -1.80 -11.60 11.22
CA THR A 83 -2.92 -11.73 10.27
C THR A 83 -4.05 -10.73 10.52
N HIS A 84 -4.05 -10.07 11.68
CA HIS A 84 -5.09 -9.11 12.05
C HIS A 84 -4.79 -7.70 11.54
N PHE A 85 -3.57 -7.45 11.06
CA PHE A 85 -3.21 -6.20 10.43
C PHE A 85 -3.63 -6.22 8.96
N SER A 86 -4.34 -5.18 8.53
CA SER A 86 -4.54 -4.89 7.10
C SER A 86 -3.73 -3.65 6.75
N ILE A 87 -2.78 -3.79 5.82
CA ILE A 87 -1.88 -2.71 5.41
C ILE A 87 -2.21 -2.35 3.97
N TRP A 88 -2.28 -1.05 3.70
CA TRP A 88 -2.45 -0.54 2.35
C TRP A 88 -1.69 0.77 2.19
N CYS A 89 -1.02 0.93 1.05
CA CYS A 89 -0.35 2.15 0.68
C CYS A 89 -0.62 2.46 -0.79
N ASP A 90 -0.63 3.75 -1.11
CA ASP A 90 -0.80 4.25 -2.48
C ASP A 90 -0.01 5.54 -2.67
N TYR A 91 0.16 5.93 -3.93
CA TYR A 91 0.91 7.14 -4.27
C TYR A 91 0.20 8.39 -3.76
N LEU A 92 0.90 9.24 -3.01
CA LEU A 92 0.32 10.44 -2.41
C LEU A 92 -0.29 11.40 -3.45
N GLU A 93 0.28 11.44 -4.65
CA GLU A 93 -0.19 12.27 -5.76
C GLU A 93 -1.63 11.94 -6.21
N LEU A 94 -2.07 10.69 -6.01
CA LEU A 94 -3.41 10.23 -6.35
C LEU A 94 -4.47 10.63 -5.31
N HIS A 95 -4.05 11.18 -4.16
CA HIS A 95 -4.94 11.54 -3.05
C HIS A 95 -4.79 13.00 -2.60
N PRO A 96 -5.36 13.97 -3.35
CA PRO A 96 -5.20 15.41 -3.08
C PRO A 96 -5.57 15.84 -1.66
N LYS A 97 -6.57 15.20 -1.06
CA LYS A 97 -7.01 15.45 0.32
C LYS A 97 -5.92 15.25 1.38
N TYR A 98 -4.86 14.52 1.05
CA TYR A 98 -3.75 14.23 1.94
C TYR A 98 -2.45 14.91 1.49
N GLN A 99 -2.48 15.89 0.58
CA GLN A 99 -1.26 16.57 0.10
C GLN A 99 -0.86 17.77 0.97
N ALA A 100 -1.82 18.52 1.50
CA ALA A 100 -1.56 19.66 2.38
C ALA A 100 -1.19 19.18 3.79
N GLU A 101 0.05 19.40 4.23
CA GLU A 101 0.51 19.12 5.60
C GLU A 101 -0.37 19.78 6.67
#